data_AF-A0A099IBF4-F1
#
_entry.id   AF-A0A099IBF4-F1
#
_cell.length_a   1.000
_cell.length_b   1.000
_cell.length_c   1.000
_cell.angle_alpha   90.00
_cell.angle_beta   90.00
_cell.angle_gamma   90.00
#
_symmetry.space_group_name_H-M   'P 1'
#
loop_
_entity.id
_entity.type
_entity.pdbx_description
1 polymer ?
#
loop_
_entity_poly.entity_id
_entity_poly.type
_entity_poly.pdbx_seq_one_letter_code
_entity_poly.pdbx_strand_id
1 'polypeptide(L)'
;MRRAVHFGAGSIGRGFIGERLHASGYEVVFADVNEDLINMINEEQGYELQLINHDLQSLYIDHVRALSTLGDKEKLLWELAHCDLITTSVWPNNLPKIALSFCIFQTKY
;
A
#
# COMPACT_ATOMS: atom_id res chain seq x y z
N MET A 1 11.24 -8.14 -9.86
CA MET A 1 9.79 -8.23 -9.55
C MET A 1 9.21 -6.84 -9.71
N ARG A 2 7.97 -6.70 -10.20
CA ARG A 2 7.33 -5.38 -10.28
C ARG A 2 6.85 -4.97 -8.90
N ARG A 3 7.10 -3.73 -8.48
CA ARG A 3 6.76 -3.22 -7.14
C ARG A 3 5.76 -2.08 -7.24
N ALA A 4 4.75 -2.13 -6.39
CA ALA A 4 3.75 -1.08 -6.27
C ALA A 4 3.70 -0.53 -4.85
N VAL A 5 3.72 0.79 -4.72
CA VAL A 5 3.46 1.47 -3.45
C VAL A 5 2.01 1.96 -3.44
N HIS A 6 1.24 1.56 -2.44
CA HIS A 6 -0.16 1.97 -2.28
C HIS A 6 -0.34 2.80 -1.01
N PHE A 7 -0.72 4.07 -1.16
CA PHE A 7 -1.07 4.93 -0.02
C PHE A 7 -2.50 4.66 0.45
N GLY A 8 -2.65 4.32 1.72
CA GLY A 8 -3.93 3.95 2.33
C GLY A 8 -4.09 2.43 2.38
N ALA A 9 -3.75 1.84 3.52
CA ALA A 9 -3.89 0.41 3.78
C ALA A 9 -5.30 0.02 4.25
N GLY A 10 -6.30 0.91 4.21
CA GLY A 10 -7.66 0.63 4.68
C GLY A 10 -8.42 -0.41 3.84
N SER A 11 -9.73 -0.54 4.07
CA SER A 11 -10.54 -1.58 3.42
C SER A 11 -10.54 -1.51 1.90
N ILE A 12 -10.59 -0.31 1.30
CA ILE A 12 -10.48 -0.14 -0.17
C ILE A 12 -9.06 -0.45 -0.66
N GLY A 13 -8.06 -0.03 0.10
CA GLY A 13 -6.66 -0.28 -0.22
C GLY A 13 -6.33 -1.77 -0.24
N ARG A 14 -6.74 -2.54 0.76
CA ARG A 14 -6.50 -3.98 0.83
C ARG A 14 -7.47 -4.79 -0.02
N GLY A 15 -8.77 -4.54 0.14
CA GLY A 15 -9.82 -5.37 -0.45
C GLY A 15 -10.12 -5.09 -1.91
N PHE A 16 -9.55 -4.03 -2.50
CA PHE A 16 -9.75 -3.75 -3.91
C PHE A 16 -8.45 -3.43 -4.65
N ILE A 17 -7.76 -2.34 -4.31
CA ILE A 17 -6.58 -1.93 -5.08
C ILE A 17 -5.41 -2.89 -4.87
N GLY A 18 -5.12 -3.23 -3.62
CA GLY A 18 -4.04 -4.12 -3.21
C GLY A 18 -4.19 -5.51 -3.78
N GLU A 19 -5.39 -6.10 -3.66
CA GLU A 19 -5.65 -7.40 -4.28
C GLU A 19 -5.53 -7.34 -5.82
N ARG A 20 -5.99 -6.29 -6.50
CA ARG A 20 -5.80 -6.16 -7.96
C ARG A 20 -4.33 -6.04 -8.37
N LEU A 21 -3.53 -5.32 -7.58
CA LEU A 21 -2.08 -5.22 -7.78
C LEU A 21 -1.40 -6.58 -7.58
N HIS A 22 -1.73 -7.27 -6.50
CA HIS A 22 -1.25 -8.62 -6.19
C HIS A 22 -1.60 -9.62 -7.29
N ALA A 23 -2.86 -9.67 -7.72
CA ALA A 23 -3.33 -10.51 -8.82
C ALA A 23 -2.61 -10.20 -10.16
N SER A 24 -2.10 -8.99 -10.33
CA SER A 24 -1.30 -8.57 -11.49
C SER A 24 0.19 -8.90 -11.38
N GLY A 25 0.60 -9.56 -10.29
CA GLY A 25 1.98 -9.98 -10.02
C GLY A 25 2.88 -8.88 -9.45
N TYR A 26 2.29 -7.84 -8.82
CA TYR A 26 3.07 -6.85 -8.08
C TYR A 26 3.33 -7.31 -6.65
N GLU A 27 4.54 -7.05 -6.17
CA GLU A 27 4.85 -6.98 -4.75
C GLU A 27 4.28 -5.65 -4.21
N VAL A 28 3.38 -5.73 -3.24
CA VAL A 28 2.63 -4.56 -2.75
C VAL A 28 3.22 -4.05 -1.45
N VAL A 29 3.58 -2.77 -1.44
CA VAL A 29 4.01 -2.01 -0.26
C VAL A 29 2.92 -1.02 0.11
N PHE A 30 2.22 -1.27 1.21
CA PHE A 30 1.25 -0.32 1.75
C PHE A 30 1.97 0.80 2.51
N ALA A 31 1.45 2.02 2.41
CA ALA A 31 1.90 3.17 3.20
C ALA A 31 0.69 3.78 3.93
N ASP A 32 0.72 3.80 5.26
CA ASP A 32 -0.40 4.30 6.09
C ASP A 32 0.11 5.06 7.32
N VAL A 33 -0.81 5.60 8.13
CA VAL A 33 -0.55 6.23 9.44
C VAL A 33 -0.99 5.33 10.60
N ASN A 34 -1.81 4.31 10.35
CA ASN A 34 -2.31 3.40 11.36
C ASN A 34 -1.26 2.32 11.69
N GLU A 35 -0.51 2.54 12.76
CA GLU A 35 0.57 1.64 13.21
C GLU A 35 0.08 0.23 13.55
N ASP A 36 -1.10 0.07 14.16
CA ASP A 36 -1.63 -1.26 14.50
C ASP A 36 -1.87 -2.10 13.23
N LEU A 37 -2.40 -1.45 12.19
CA LEU A 37 -2.62 -2.09 10.91
C LEU A 37 -1.31 -2.41 10.18
N ILE A 38 -0.33 -1.50 10.26
CA ILE A 38 1.00 -1.71 9.68
C ILE A 38 1.67 -2.92 10.33
N ASN A 39 1.65 -3.00 11.66
CA ASN A 39 2.23 -4.09 12.41
C ASN A 39 1.57 -5.42 12.06
N MET A 40 0.23 -5.47 12.03
CA MET A 40 -0.51 -6.67 11.63
C MET A 40 -0.08 -7.18 10.25
N ILE A 41 -0.05 -6.30 9.23
CA ILE A 41 0.33 -6.69 7.87
C ILE A 41 1.77 -7.24 7.83
N ASN A 42 2.68 -6.63 8.59
CA ASN A 42 4.08 -7.03 8.61
C ASN A 42 4.33 -8.32 9.42
N GLU A 43 3.57 -8.55 10.48
CA GLU A 43 3.63 -9.77 11.29
C GLU A 43 3.10 -10.98 10.52
N GLU A 44 1.95 -10.81 9.83
CA GLU A 44 1.33 -11.88 9.04
C GLU A 44 1.94 -12.04 7.65
N GLN A 45 2.70 -11.04 7.18
CA GLN A 45 3.23 -10.92 5.81
C GLN A 45 2.16 -11.12 4.72
N GLY A 46 0.92 -10.81 5.06
CA GLY A 46 -0.27 -11.16 4.30
C GLY A 46 -1.54 -10.73 5.01
N TYR A 47 -2.69 -10.96 4.37
CA TYR A 47 -4.00 -10.85 5.00
C TYR A 47 -5.05 -11.66 4.23
N GLU A 48 -6.09 -12.09 4.94
CA GLU A 48 -7.25 -12.73 4.34
C GLU A 48 -8.25 -11.67 3.82
N LEU A 49 -8.72 -11.86 2.59
CA LEU A 49 -9.78 -11.09 1.96
C LEU A 49 -11.02 -11.96 1.79
N GLN A 50 -12.10 -11.62 2.50
CA GLN A 50 -13.39 -12.27 2.32
C GLN A 50 -14.13 -11.64 1.13
N LEU A 51 -14.47 -12.48 0.15
CA LEU A 51 -15.31 -12.08 -0.98
C LEU A 51 -16.78 -12.27 -0.61
N ILE A 52 -17.52 -11.17 -0.63
CA ILE A 52 -18.97 -11.18 -0.43
C ILE A 52 -19.63 -11.56 -1.76
N ASN A 53 -19.56 -12.84 -2.13
CA ASN A 53 -20.34 -13.44 -3.21
C ASN A 53 -21.20 -14.60 -2.66
N HIS A 54 -22.00 -15.24 -3.51
CA HIS A 54 -22.92 -16.31 -3.09
C HIS A 54 -22.25 -17.51 -2.40
N ASP A 55 -20.93 -17.67 -2.55
CA ASP A 55 -20.17 -18.83 -2.06
C ASP A 55 -19.16 -18.50 -0.95
N LEU A 56 -19.18 -17.28 -0.38
CA LEU A 56 -18.30 -16.84 0.73
C LEU A 56 -16.84 -17.31 0.59
N GLN A 57 -16.25 -17.06 -0.58
CA GLN A 57 -14.87 -17.45 -0.83
C GLN A 57 -13.90 -16.49 -0.14
N SER A 58 -12.81 -17.00 0.44
CA SER A 58 -11.70 -16.18 0.90
C SER A 58 -10.49 -16.33 0.00
N LEU A 59 -9.76 -15.22 -0.15
CA LEU A 59 -8.48 -15.14 -0.84
C LEU A 59 -7.42 -14.76 0.18
N TYR A 60 -6.26 -15.40 0.14
CA TYR A 60 -5.11 -14.95 0.91
C TYR A 60 -4.21 -14.10 0.04
N ILE A 61 -3.97 -12.86 0.47
CA ILE A 61 -3.07 -11.93 -0.20
C ILE A 61 -1.72 -12.00 0.52
N ASP A 62 -0.74 -12.63 -0.11
CA ASP A 62 0.59 -12.86 0.44
C ASP A 62 1.64 -11.88 -0.10
N HIS A 63 2.86 -11.95 0.43
CA HIS A 63 4.02 -11.16 -0.01
C HIS A 63 3.77 -9.64 -0.01
N VAL A 64 3.00 -9.16 0.96
CA VAL A 64 2.76 -7.75 1.19
C VAL A 64 3.52 -7.27 2.42
N ARG A 65 3.86 -5.98 2.43
CA ARG A 65 4.38 -5.30 3.61
C ARG A 65 3.76 -3.93 3.74
N ALA A 66 3.88 -3.33 4.92
CA ALA A 66 3.40 -1.98 5.20
C ALA A 66 4.50 -1.11 5.82
N LEU A 67 4.49 0.18 5.51
CA LEU A 67 5.40 1.18 6.05
C LEU A 67 4.60 2.32 6.70
N SER A 68 5.11 2.82 7.81
CA SER A 68 4.56 4.03 8.43
C SER A 68 4.98 5.27 7.66
N THR A 69 3.99 6.04 7.20
CA THR A 69 4.22 7.36 6.61
C THR A 69 4.73 8.39 7.64
N LEU A 70 4.60 8.09 8.94
CA LEU A 70 5.08 8.93 10.03
C LEU A 70 6.48 8.50 10.51
N GLY A 71 6.70 7.19 10.65
CA GLY A 71 7.90 6.60 11.24
C GLY A 71 8.96 6.10 10.25
N ASP A 72 8.58 5.64 9.06
CA ASP A 72 9.48 4.97 8.10
C ASP A 72 9.84 5.84 6.89
N LYS A 73 9.98 7.16 7.08
CA LYS A 73 10.14 8.12 5.97
C LYS A 73 11.25 7.72 4.99
N GLU A 74 12.44 7.36 5.46
CA GLU A 74 13.56 6.98 4.58
C GLU A 74 13.27 5.71 3.77
N LYS A 75 12.68 4.68 4.41
CA LYS A 75 12.30 3.45 3.72
C LYS A 75 11.20 3.69 2.69
N LEU A 76 10.21 4.51 3.04
CA LEU A 76 9.14 4.89 2.13
C LEU A 76 9.69 5.63 0.91
N LEU A 77 10.62 6.56 1.10
CA LEU A 77 11.28 7.26 -0.01
C LEU A 77 12.10 6.31 -0.89
N TRP A 78 12.77 5.33 -0.28
CA TRP A 78 13.46 4.30 -1.02
C TRP A 78 12.48 3.48 -1.88
N GLU A 79 11.35 3.03 -1.33
CA GLU A 79 10.35 2.29 -2.10
C GLU A 79 9.75 3.14 -3.22
N LEU A 80 9.42 4.41 -2.94
CA LEU A 80 8.90 5.34 -3.95
C LEU A 80 9.88 5.59 -5.09
N ALA A 81 11.18 5.64 -4.81
CA ALA A 81 12.21 5.83 -5.82
C ALA A 81 12.45 4.60 -6.70
N HIS A 82 12.06 3.40 -6.25
CA HIS A 82 12.38 2.13 -6.92
C HIS A 82 11.14 1.30 -7.30
N CYS A 83 9.93 1.81 -7.07
CA CYS A 83 8.69 1.18 -7.49
C CYS A 83 8.34 1.52 -8.95
N ASP A 84 7.53 0.66 -9.56
CA ASP A 84 7.04 0.83 -10.93
C ASP A 84 5.70 1.57 -10.97
N LEU A 85 4.95 1.52 -9.88
CA LEU A 85 3.60 2.06 -9.80
C LEU A 85 3.29 2.63 -8.41
N ILE A 86 2.69 3.82 -8.39
CA ILE A 86 2.17 4.45 -7.18
C ILE A 86 0.67 4.58 -7.33
N THR A 87 -0.08 4.12 -6.33
CA THR A 87 -1.54 4.26 -6.27
C THR A 87 -1.96 4.80 -4.89
N THR A 88 -3.19 5.28 -4.77
CA THR A 88 -3.69 5.82 -3.50
C THR A 88 -5.19 5.60 -3.34
N SER A 89 -5.61 5.31 -2.11
CA SER A 89 -7.02 5.24 -1.68
C SER A 89 -7.22 5.97 -0.35
N VAL A 90 -6.66 7.17 -0.25
CA VAL A 90 -6.81 8.03 0.93
C VAL A 90 -8.02 8.95 0.84
N TRP A 91 -8.51 9.42 1.99
CA TRP A 91 -9.50 10.49 2.03
C TRP A 91 -9.00 11.76 1.33
N PRO A 92 -9.88 12.56 0.69
CA PRO A 92 -9.48 13.76 -0.06
C PRO A 92 -8.59 14.71 0.75
N ASN A 93 -8.89 14.91 2.04
CA ASN A 93 -8.13 15.79 2.92
C ASN A 93 -6.72 15.29 3.25
N ASN A 94 -6.43 14.01 3.00
CA ASN A 94 -5.10 13.42 3.18
C ASN A 94 -4.26 13.44 1.89
N LEU A 95 -4.87 13.69 0.73
CA LEU A 95 -4.15 13.72 -0.55
C LEU A 95 -3.02 14.78 -0.58
N PRO A 96 -3.20 16.01 -0.07
CA PRO A 96 -2.09 16.97 0.01
C PRO A 96 -0.93 16.50 0.91
N LYS A 97 -1.22 15.69 1.94
CA LYS A 97 -0.18 15.18 2.85
C LYS A 97 0.72 14.17 2.16
N ILE A 98 0.15 13.28 1.34
CA ILE A 98 0.94 12.31 0.58
C ILE A 98 1.71 12.99 -0.57
N ALA A 99 1.18 14.10 -1.12
CA ALA A 99 1.85 14.84 -2.18
C ALA A 99 3.26 15.31 -1.78
N LEU A 100 3.42 15.72 -0.51
CA LEU A 100 4.71 16.15 0.04
C LEU A 100 5.78 15.04 0.02
N SER A 101 5.38 13.77 0.08
CA SER A 101 6.30 12.64 -0.04
C SER A 101 6.96 12.56 -1.41
N PHE A 102 6.37 13.19 -2.44
CA PHE A 102 6.93 13.23 -3.80
C PHE A 102 7.72 14.50 -4.09
N CYS A 103 7.58 15.57 -3.31
CA CYS A 103 8.23 16.86 -3.56
C CYS A 103 9.77 16.80 -3.54
N ILE A 104 10.35 15.71 -3.07
CA ILE A 104 11.81 15.47 -3.07
C ILE A 104 12.31 15.09 -4.47
N PHE A 105 11.44 14.57 -5.33
CA PHE A 105 11.71 14.36 -6.74
C PHE A 105 11.51 15.67 -7.49
N GLN A 106 12.48 16.58 -7.38
CA GLN A 106 12.47 17.78 -8.21
C GLN A 106 12.82 17.40 -9.65
N THR A 107 11.90 17.62 -10.57
CA THR A 107 12.24 17.69 -11.98
C THR A 107 13.07 18.97 -12.19
N LYS A 108 14.35 18.80 -12.49
CA LYS A 108 15.11 19.88 -13.12
C LYS A 108 14.52 20.04 -14.52
N TYR A 109 13.82 21.14 -14.74
CA TYR A 109 13.59 21.66 -16.09
C TYR A 109 14.84 22.41 -16.54
#